data_AF-A0A356W3Q4-F1
#
_entry.id   AF-A0A356W3Q4-F1
#
_cell.length_a   1.000
_cell.length_b   1.000
_cell.length_c   1.000
_cell.angle_alpha   90.00
_cell.angle_beta   90.00
_cell.angle_gamma   90.00
#
_symmetry.space_group_name_H-M   'P 1'
#
loop_
_entity.id
_entity.type
_entity.pdbx_description
1 polymer ?
#
loop_
_entity_poly.entity_id
_entity_poly.type
_entity_poly.pdbx_seq_one_letter_code
_entity_poly.pdbx_strand_id
1 'polypeptide(L)'
;MGVFADYRGLPERARGASIALGNFDGLHAGHKAVMAAAREAGAGNFSVATFEPPPHAYFRPQDPPFRIFRPERRNAAILAEGADSVFELPFNGEMASKTDEEFVREVLVDGLGVSHVSVGFDYRFGRGRMGHAQRLASLGRALGFGVTIVDEVQNEDEKASSTAIRQALR
;
A
#
# COMPACT_ATOMS: atom_id res chain seq x y z
N MET A 1 10.93 -15.16 1.43
CA MET A 1 10.05 -14.22 0.73
C MET A 1 8.68 -14.86 0.52
N GLY A 2 7.58 -14.12 0.64
CA GLY A 2 6.25 -14.72 0.52
C GLY A 2 5.12 -13.71 0.32
N VAL A 3 4.00 -14.20 -0.21
CA VAL A 3 2.74 -13.46 -0.29
C VAL A 3 1.85 -13.93 0.86
N PHE A 4 1.30 -13.00 1.63
CA PHE A 4 0.36 -13.26 2.71
C PHE A 4 -0.98 -12.62 2.35
N ALA A 5 -2.06 -13.40 2.35
CA ALA A 5 -3.40 -12.95 2.00
C ALA A 5 -4.16 -12.27 3.16
N ASP A 6 -3.46 -11.93 4.26
CA ASP A 6 -4.04 -11.30 5.45
C ASP A 6 -2.95 -10.54 6.23
N TYR A 7 -3.37 -9.69 7.16
CA TYR A 7 -2.52 -9.05 8.18
C TYR A 7 -2.61 -9.76 9.55
N ARG A 8 -3.56 -10.68 9.71
CA ARG A 8 -3.80 -11.45 10.94
C ARG A 8 -3.05 -12.77 10.91
N GLY A 9 -2.57 -13.21 12.07
CA GLY A 9 -1.90 -14.52 12.21
C GLY A 9 -0.58 -14.63 11.46
N LEU A 10 0.07 -13.50 11.16
CA LEU A 10 1.37 -13.50 10.49
C LEU A 10 2.43 -14.16 11.39
N PRO A 11 3.34 -14.95 10.81
CA PRO A 11 4.48 -15.47 11.57
C PRO A 11 5.36 -14.29 12.02
N GLU A 12 5.98 -14.39 13.20
CA GLU A 12 6.76 -13.29 13.78
C GLU A 12 7.82 -12.74 12.82
N ARG A 13 8.48 -13.62 12.05
CA ARG A 13 9.49 -13.24 11.03
C ARG A 13 8.97 -12.34 9.89
N ALA A 14 7.65 -12.20 9.72
CA ALA A 14 7.04 -11.36 8.70
C ALA A 14 6.53 -10.02 9.28
N ARG A 15 6.55 -9.85 10.61
CA ARG A 15 6.16 -8.61 11.29
C ARG A 15 7.36 -7.69 11.45
N GLY A 16 7.15 -6.44 11.86
CA GLY A 16 8.26 -5.52 12.14
C GLY A 16 8.78 -4.75 10.93
N ALA A 17 8.23 -4.99 9.73
CA ALA A 17 8.81 -4.50 8.50
C ALA A 17 8.59 -2.99 8.30
N SER A 18 9.55 -2.35 7.61
CA SER A 18 9.29 -1.13 6.86
C SER A 18 8.45 -1.49 5.65
N ILE A 19 7.31 -0.81 5.45
CA ILE A 19 6.37 -1.15 4.38
C ILE A 19 6.13 -0.02 3.39
N ALA A 20 5.97 -0.37 2.12
CA ALA A 20 5.35 0.48 1.11
C ALA A 20 3.85 0.16 1.07
N LEU A 21 2.98 1.15 1.26
CA LEU A 21 1.53 0.96 1.37
C LEU A 21 0.77 1.65 0.21
N GLY A 22 -0.05 0.88 -0.51
CA GLY A 22 -0.75 1.38 -1.70
C GLY A 22 -1.40 0.29 -2.57
N ASN A 23 -1.98 0.69 -3.71
CA ASN A 23 -2.67 -0.26 -4.61
C ASN A 23 -1.72 -0.97 -5.60
N PHE A 24 -0.56 -0.37 -5.91
CA PHE A 24 0.50 -0.95 -6.77
C PHE A 24 0.06 -1.46 -8.15
N ASP A 25 -1.09 -0.99 -8.67
CA ASP A 25 -1.60 -1.42 -9.98
C ASP A 25 -0.76 -0.79 -11.11
N GLY A 26 -0.11 -1.63 -11.92
CA GLY A 26 0.76 -1.24 -13.03
C GLY A 26 2.18 -0.78 -12.63
N LEU A 27 2.52 -0.75 -11.33
CA LEU A 27 3.88 -0.52 -10.80
C LEU A 27 4.68 0.63 -11.48
N HIS A 28 4.02 1.78 -11.71
CA HIS A 28 4.62 2.98 -12.30
C HIS A 28 5.69 3.64 -11.40
N ALA A 29 6.34 4.68 -11.93
CA ALA A 29 7.41 5.41 -11.24
C ALA A 29 7.03 5.88 -9.82
N GLY A 30 5.82 6.41 -9.63
CA GLY A 30 5.31 6.75 -8.29
C GLY A 30 5.28 5.56 -7.31
N HIS A 31 4.85 4.37 -7.75
CA HIS A 31 4.90 3.17 -6.90
C HIS A 31 6.33 2.76 -6.57
N LYS A 32 7.23 2.83 -7.57
CA LYS A 32 8.66 2.52 -7.36
C LYS A 32 9.30 3.49 -6.36
N ALA A 33 8.94 4.77 -6.38
CA ALA A 33 9.42 5.75 -5.41
C ALA A 33 8.93 5.44 -3.99
N VAL A 34 7.66 5.04 -3.81
CA VAL A 34 7.13 4.59 -2.51
C VAL A 34 7.87 3.33 -2.01
N MET A 35 8.18 2.39 -2.90
CA MET A 35 8.97 1.20 -2.55
C MET A 35 10.42 1.54 -2.19
N ALA A 36 11.04 2.46 -2.91
CA ALA A 36 12.40 2.93 -2.62
C ALA A 36 12.47 3.61 -1.25
N ALA A 37 11.49 4.46 -0.91
CA ALA A 37 11.40 5.09 0.41
C ALA A 37 11.24 4.06 1.54
N ALA A 38 10.42 3.02 1.33
CA ALA A 38 10.28 1.94 2.31
C ALA A 38 11.60 1.17 2.49
N ARG A 39 12.30 0.88 1.39
CA ARG A 39 13.61 0.22 1.40
C ARG A 39 14.66 1.04 2.17
N GLU A 40 14.71 2.34 1.92
CA GLU A 40 15.65 3.25 2.61
C GLU A 40 15.38 3.26 4.12
N ALA A 41 14.13 3.44 4.53
CA ALA A 41 13.74 3.45 5.94
C ALA A 41 13.98 2.09 6.64
N GLY A 42 13.93 0.99 5.90
CA GLY A 42 14.20 -0.36 6.41
C GLY A 42 15.64 -0.84 6.26
N ALA A 43 16.60 0.06 5.98
CA ALA A 43 18.02 -0.25 5.80
C ALA A 43 18.28 -1.37 4.77
N GLY A 44 17.54 -1.34 3.66
CA GLY A 44 17.64 -2.32 2.57
C GLY A 44 16.54 -3.39 2.57
N ASN A 45 15.90 -3.65 3.71
CA ASN A 45 14.80 -4.61 3.84
C ASN A 45 13.46 -3.88 3.80
N PHE A 46 12.48 -4.41 3.08
CA PHE A 46 11.14 -3.82 3.04
C PHE A 46 10.10 -4.82 2.55
N SER A 47 8.86 -4.57 2.90
CA SER A 47 7.72 -5.31 2.38
C SER A 47 6.70 -4.37 1.74
N VAL A 48 5.72 -4.93 1.04
CA VAL A 48 4.64 -4.16 0.42
C VAL A 48 3.32 -4.58 1.01
N ALA A 49 2.49 -3.61 1.42
CA ALA A 49 1.10 -3.84 1.78
C ALA A 49 0.19 -3.27 0.69
N THR A 50 -0.69 -4.11 0.18
CA THR A 50 -1.68 -3.77 -0.83
C THR A 50 -3.05 -4.33 -0.48
N PHE A 51 -4.07 -4.06 -1.28
CA PHE A 51 -5.44 -4.47 -1.00
C PHE A 51 -5.94 -5.45 -2.06
N GLU A 52 -6.56 -6.53 -1.60
CA GLU A 52 -7.19 -7.52 -2.49
C GLU A 52 -8.60 -7.91 -1.96
N PRO A 53 -9.66 -7.73 -2.77
CA PRO A 53 -9.67 -6.99 -4.03
C PRO A 53 -9.27 -5.51 -3.84
N PRO A 54 -8.80 -4.81 -4.88
CA PRO A 54 -8.55 -3.38 -4.77
C PRO A 54 -9.82 -2.62 -4.37
N PRO A 55 -9.74 -1.52 -3.60
CA PRO A 55 -10.92 -0.85 -3.04
C PRO A 55 -11.97 -0.44 -4.08
N HIS A 56 -11.54 -0.06 -5.29
CA HIS A 56 -12.45 0.31 -6.36
C HIS A 56 -13.40 -0.84 -6.74
N ALA A 57 -12.91 -2.08 -6.76
CA ALA A 57 -13.70 -3.25 -7.12
C ALA A 57 -14.73 -3.60 -6.04
N TYR A 58 -14.44 -3.27 -4.77
CA TYR A 58 -15.41 -3.40 -3.68
C TYR A 58 -16.52 -2.35 -3.77
N PHE A 59 -16.18 -1.08 -4.00
CA PHE A 59 -17.17 0.00 -4.06
C PHE A 59 -17.96 0.04 -5.37
N ARG A 60 -17.42 -0.52 -6.46
CA ARG A 60 -18.04 -0.54 -7.78
C ARG A 60 -17.93 -1.93 -8.41
N PRO A 61 -18.64 -2.93 -7.85
CA PRO A 61 -18.54 -4.31 -8.33
C PRO A 61 -19.14 -4.50 -9.74
N GLN A 62 -20.00 -3.56 -10.18
CA GLN A 62 -20.64 -3.60 -11.49
C GLN A 62 -19.75 -3.02 -12.61
N ASP A 63 -18.71 -2.26 -12.25
CA ASP A 63 -17.79 -1.71 -13.23
C ASP A 63 -16.95 -2.87 -13.82
N PRO A 64 -16.65 -2.84 -15.14
CA PRO A 64 -15.79 -3.85 -15.73
C PRO A 64 -14.43 -3.89 -15.00
N PRO A 65 -13.82 -5.08 -14.78
CA PRO A 65 -12.54 -5.18 -14.08
C PRO A 65 -11.47 -4.37 -14.81
N PHE A 66 -11.06 -3.24 -14.22
CA PHE A 66 -10.09 -2.35 -14.82
C PHE A 66 -8.77 -2.39 -14.04
N ARG A 67 -8.14 -3.57 -14.07
CA ARG A 67 -6.83 -3.83 -13.47
C ARG A 67 -5.76 -3.85 -14.57
N ILE A 68 -4.64 -3.18 -14.35
CA ILE A 68 -3.46 -3.28 -15.22
C ILE A 68 -2.78 -4.63 -14.98
N PHE A 69 -2.61 -5.00 -13.71
CA PHE A 69 -2.07 -6.30 -13.31
C PHE A 69 -3.10 -7.17 -12.59
N ARG A 70 -3.08 -8.46 -12.92
CA ARG A 70 -3.64 -9.50 -12.04
C ARG A 70 -2.82 -9.56 -10.74
N PRO A 71 -3.41 -9.96 -9.60
CA PRO A 71 -2.71 -10.04 -8.31
C PRO A 71 -1.38 -10.81 -8.40
N GLU A 72 -1.35 -11.94 -9.10
CA GLU A 72 -0.17 -12.78 -9.24
C GLU A 72 0.96 -12.05 -9.96
N ARG A 73 0.63 -11.33 -11.05
CA ARG A 73 1.59 -10.52 -11.81
C ARG A 73 2.09 -9.31 -11.01
N ARG A 74 1.19 -8.63 -10.28
CA ARG A 74 1.53 -7.53 -9.38
C ARG A 74 2.54 -8.00 -8.33
N ASN A 75 2.23 -9.10 -7.65
CA ASN A 75 3.06 -9.63 -6.57
C ASN A 75 4.42 -10.12 -7.09
N ALA A 76 4.45 -10.80 -8.24
CA ALA A 76 5.70 -11.19 -8.88
C ALA A 76 6.58 -9.97 -9.23
N ALA A 77 5.98 -8.90 -9.78
CA ALA A 77 6.70 -7.68 -10.09
C ALA A 77 7.24 -6.98 -8.83
N ILE A 78 6.45 -6.91 -7.76
CA ILE A 78 6.90 -6.35 -6.48
C ILE A 78 8.07 -7.14 -5.88
N LEU A 79 7.99 -8.48 -5.90
CA LEU A 79 9.06 -9.34 -5.40
C LEU A 79 10.33 -9.23 -6.26
N ALA A 80 10.19 -9.07 -7.57
CA ALA A 80 11.32 -8.84 -8.47
C ALA A 80 12.03 -7.49 -8.21
N GLU A 81 11.31 -6.50 -7.69
CA GLU A 81 11.86 -5.24 -7.18
C GLU A 81 12.44 -5.38 -5.76
N GLY A 82 12.62 -6.60 -5.24
CA GLY A 82 13.38 -6.88 -4.02
C GLY A 82 12.61 -6.76 -2.70
N ALA A 83 11.27 -6.74 -2.73
CA ALA A 83 10.48 -6.79 -1.50
C ALA A 83 10.60 -8.17 -0.82
N ASP A 84 10.73 -8.18 0.51
CA ASP A 84 10.80 -9.40 1.31
C ASP A 84 9.46 -10.15 1.31
N SER A 85 8.37 -9.41 1.43
CA SER A 85 7.01 -9.94 1.46
C SER A 85 5.99 -9.01 0.81
N VAL A 86 4.87 -9.58 0.38
CA VAL A 86 3.68 -8.83 -0.04
C VAL A 86 2.50 -9.22 0.85
N PHE A 87 1.88 -8.25 1.51
CA PHE A 87 0.66 -8.41 2.29
C PHE A 87 -0.53 -7.94 1.46
N GLU A 88 -1.40 -8.86 1.07
CA GLU A 88 -2.67 -8.57 0.44
C GLU A 88 -3.74 -8.44 1.52
N LEU A 89 -3.93 -7.21 1.99
CA LEU A 89 -4.92 -6.85 2.99
C LEU A 89 -6.33 -7.11 2.42
N PRO A 90 -7.15 -7.96 3.06
CA PRO A 90 -8.50 -8.22 2.61
C PRO A 90 -9.32 -6.93 2.59
N PHE A 91 -9.81 -6.53 1.41
CA PHE A 91 -10.70 -5.37 1.32
C PHE A 91 -12.16 -5.82 1.23
N ASN A 92 -12.83 -5.79 2.37
CA ASN A 92 -14.22 -6.18 2.54
C ASN A 92 -14.97 -5.13 3.40
N GLY A 93 -16.20 -5.44 3.82
CA GLY A 93 -17.00 -4.54 4.65
C GLY A 93 -16.34 -4.19 5.99
N GLU A 94 -15.57 -5.10 6.59
CA GLU A 94 -14.81 -4.84 7.81
C GLU A 94 -13.70 -3.81 7.54
N MET A 95 -12.87 -4.02 6.51
CA MET A 95 -11.81 -3.08 6.17
C MET A 95 -12.37 -1.70 5.74
N ALA A 96 -13.48 -1.69 5.00
CA ALA A 96 -14.10 -0.46 4.51
C ALA A 96 -14.78 0.36 5.63
N SER A 97 -15.17 -0.27 6.74
CA SER A 97 -15.82 0.41 7.87
C SER A 97 -14.84 0.96 8.90
N LYS A 98 -13.58 0.47 8.95
CA LYS A 98 -12.55 0.97 9.86
C LYS A 98 -12.30 2.46 9.67
N THR A 99 -12.33 3.21 10.76
CA THR A 99 -11.82 4.58 10.82
C THR A 99 -10.32 4.63 10.47
N ASP A 100 -9.79 5.84 10.28
CA ASP A 100 -8.35 6.02 10.11
C ASP A 100 -7.56 5.48 11.32
N GLU A 101 -8.04 5.72 12.54
CA GLU A 101 -7.42 5.23 13.77
C GLU A 101 -7.48 3.71 13.92
N GLU A 102 -8.65 3.10 13.68
CA GLU A 102 -8.81 1.64 13.73
C GLU A 102 -7.93 0.95 12.68
N PHE A 103 -7.86 1.49 11.45
CA PHE A 103 -6.97 0.97 10.42
C PHE A 103 -5.51 1.00 10.89
N VAL A 104 -5.05 2.13 11.43
CA VAL A 104 -3.65 2.25 11.87
C VAL A 104 -3.36 1.32 13.04
N ARG A 105 -4.19 1.30 14.08
CA ARG A 105 -3.96 0.46 15.27
C ARG A 105 -4.07 -1.02 14.93
N GLU A 106 -5.19 -1.45 14.39
CA GLU A 106 -5.47 -2.88 14.24
C GLU A 106 -4.71 -3.51 13.07
N VAL A 107 -4.57 -2.80 11.95
CA VAL A 107 -3.97 -3.36 10.74
C VAL A 107 -2.46 -3.13 10.75
N LEU A 108 -2.02 -1.88 10.92
CA LEU A 108 -0.59 -1.55 10.79
C LEU A 108 0.20 -1.92 12.04
N VAL A 109 -0.29 -1.57 13.24
CA VAL A 109 0.44 -1.81 14.49
C VAL A 109 0.20 -3.25 14.99
N ASP A 110 -1.04 -3.64 15.24
CA ASP A 110 -1.34 -4.94 15.86
C ASP A 110 -1.24 -6.10 14.86
N GLY A 111 -1.61 -5.88 13.60
CA GLY A 111 -1.54 -6.86 12.53
C GLY A 111 -0.13 -7.05 11.99
N LEU A 112 0.37 -6.03 11.29
CA LEU A 112 1.67 -6.06 10.61
C LEU A 112 2.85 -5.78 11.54
N GLY A 113 2.63 -5.06 12.65
CA GLY A 113 3.73 -4.62 13.53
C GLY A 113 4.71 -3.69 12.80
N VAL A 114 4.22 -2.75 11.97
CA VAL A 114 5.10 -1.92 11.15
C VAL A 114 6.09 -1.11 11.99
N SER A 115 7.34 -1.03 11.54
CA SER A 115 8.33 -0.08 12.08
C SER A 115 8.31 1.25 11.34
N HIS A 116 7.98 1.21 10.04
CA HIS A 116 7.88 2.39 9.19
C HIS A 116 6.89 2.18 8.04
N VAL A 117 6.23 3.24 7.59
CA VAL A 117 5.27 3.21 6.47
C VAL A 117 5.60 4.29 5.46
N SER A 118 5.74 3.89 4.19
CA SER A 118 5.88 4.82 3.07
C SER A 118 4.61 4.83 2.22
N VAL A 119 4.10 6.03 1.91
CA VAL A 119 2.91 6.25 1.08
C VAL A 119 3.14 7.43 0.13
N GLY A 120 2.36 7.52 -0.95
CA GLY A 120 2.32 8.72 -1.79
C GLY A 120 1.60 9.89 -1.12
N PHE A 121 1.90 11.12 -1.54
CA PHE A 121 1.30 12.35 -1.01
C PHE A 121 -0.24 12.40 -1.10
N ASP A 122 -0.82 11.77 -2.13
CA ASP A 122 -2.27 11.71 -2.38
C ASP A 122 -2.95 10.50 -1.72
N TYR A 123 -2.23 9.74 -0.88
CA TYR A 123 -2.77 8.57 -0.19
C TYR A 123 -3.95 8.93 0.71
N ARG A 124 -5.01 8.12 0.60
CA ARG A 124 -6.25 8.23 1.39
C ARG A 124 -6.62 6.86 1.93
N PHE A 125 -7.10 6.83 3.18
CA PHE A 125 -7.45 5.60 3.89
C PHE A 125 -8.55 5.86 4.93
N GLY A 126 -8.99 4.79 5.59
CA GLY A 126 -10.10 4.83 6.53
C GLY A 126 -11.45 5.04 5.85
N ARG A 127 -12.51 4.81 6.63
CA ARG A 127 -13.90 4.90 6.19
C ARG A 127 -14.17 6.25 5.52
N GLY A 128 -14.76 6.20 4.32
CA GLY A 128 -15.07 7.41 3.56
C GLY A 128 -13.83 8.26 3.19
N ARG A 129 -12.63 7.67 3.15
CA ARG A 129 -11.36 8.38 2.84
C ARG A 129 -11.05 9.52 3.83
N MET A 130 -11.49 9.38 5.08
CA MET A 130 -11.28 10.38 6.13
C MET A 130 -9.79 10.61 6.44
N GLY A 131 -8.97 9.56 6.34
CA GLY A 131 -7.53 9.61 6.54
C GLY A 131 -6.79 10.10 5.29
N HIS A 132 -5.68 10.77 5.51
CA HIS A 132 -4.75 11.23 4.47
C HIS A 132 -3.29 11.07 4.94
N ALA A 133 -2.32 11.19 4.02
CA ALA A 133 -0.90 10.97 4.31
C ALA A 133 -0.39 11.72 5.57
N GLN A 134 -0.71 13.00 5.73
CA GLN A 134 -0.31 13.76 6.94
C GLN A 134 -0.99 13.26 8.23
N ARG A 135 -2.21 12.76 8.15
CA ARG A 135 -2.92 12.15 9.29
C ARG A 135 -2.26 10.84 9.69
N LEU A 136 -1.85 10.02 8.71
CA LEU A 136 -1.05 8.81 8.94
C LEU A 136 0.25 9.14 9.65
N ALA A 137 0.97 10.18 9.23
CA ALA A 137 2.21 10.62 9.88
C ALA A 137 1.99 11.05 11.34
N SER A 138 0.91 11.77 11.63
CA SER A 138 0.54 12.14 13.00
C SER A 138 0.19 10.93 13.87
N LEU A 139 -0.55 9.96 13.33
CA LEU A 139 -0.87 8.71 14.04
C LEU A 139 0.38 7.85 14.24
N GLY A 140 1.28 7.79 13.26
CA GLY A 140 2.56 7.07 13.36
C GLY A 140 3.42 7.57 14.51
N ARG A 141 3.59 8.89 14.62
CA ARG A 141 4.31 9.49 15.77
C ARG A 141 3.67 9.14 17.11
N ALA A 142 2.35 9.13 17.18
CA ALA A 142 1.63 8.82 18.43
C ALA A 142 1.69 7.33 18.80
N LEU A 143 1.86 6.44 17.82
CA LEU A 143 1.82 4.98 17.99
C LEU A 143 3.19 4.30 17.84
N GLY A 144 4.26 5.08 17.63
CA GLY A 144 5.64 4.59 17.68
C GLY A 144 6.20 4.03 16.38
N PHE A 145 5.67 4.44 15.21
CA PHE A 145 6.25 4.06 13.90
C PHE A 145 6.50 5.28 13.02
N GLY A 146 7.51 5.18 12.15
CA GLY A 146 7.87 6.26 11.23
C GLY A 146 6.98 6.30 9.99
N VAL A 147 6.84 7.48 9.37
CA VAL A 147 6.09 7.64 8.12
C VAL A 147 6.88 8.50 7.14
N THR A 148 7.08 7.99 5.93
CA THR A 148 7.59 8.78 4.80
C THR A 148 6.46 9.05 3.82
N ILE A 149 6.28 10.32 3.48
CA ILE A 149 5.33 10.74 2.45
C ILE A 149 6.15 11.07 1.21
N VAL A 150 5.94 10.30 0.15
CA VAL A 150 6.63 10.50 -1.13
C VAL A 150 5.87 11.52 -1.96
N ASP A 151 6.58 12.54 -2.40
CA ASP A 151 6.06 13.59 -3.26
C ASP A 151 5.63 13.06 -4.64
N GLU A 152 4.97 13.92 -5.42
CA GLU A 152 4.53 13.57 -6.76
C GLU A 152 5.73 13.31 -7.69
N VAL A 153 5.78 12.11 -8.27
CA VAL A 153 6.76 11.78 -9.31
C VAL A 153 6.20 12.22 -10.67
N GLN A 154 6.79 13.26 -11.24
CA GLN A 154 6.50 13.73 -12.59
C GLN A 154 7.47 13.05 -13.59
N ASN A 155 6.94 12.52 -14.69
CA ASN A 155 7.75 12.11 -15.85
C ASN A 155 7.40 13.08 -16.99
N GLU A 156 8.40 13.80 -17.50
CA GLU A 156 8.44 14.61 -18.74
C GLU A 156 7.07 14.91 -19.39
N ASP A 157 6.20 15.67 -18.71
CA ASP A 157 4.89 16.22 -19.14
C ASP A 157 3.59 15.48 -18.72
N GLU A 158 3.64 14.29 -18.10
CA GLU A 158 2.43 13.67 -17.50
C GLU A 158 2.67 12.99 -16.13
N LYS A 159 1.66 13.10 -15.25
CA LYS A 159 1.66 12.45 -13.93
C LYS A 159 1.74 10.93 -14.08
N ALA A 160 2.82 10.33 -13.56
CA ALA A 160 2.98 8.88 -13.53
C ALA A 160 1.95 8.22 -12.58
N SER A 161 0.82 7.77 -13.12
CA SER A 161 -0.29 7.19 -12.37
C SER A 161 -0.91 5.99 -13.09
N SER A 162 -1.56 5.08 -12.35
CA SER A 162 -2.34 3.99 -12.97
C SER A 162 -3.41 4.55 -13.91
N THR A 163 -3.99 5.73 -13.63
CA THR A 163 -4.96 6.40 -14.50
C THR A 163 -4.35 6.76 -15.85
N ALA A 164 -3.14 7.33 -15.88
CA ALA A 164 -2.45 7.66 -17.14
C ALA A 164 -2.13 6.40 -17.96
N ILE A 165 -1.58 5.35 -17.32
CA ILE A 165 -1.33 4.07 -18.00
C ILE A 165 -2.63 3.51 -18.60
N ARG A 166 -3.70 3.53 -17.82
CA ARG A 166 -5.02 3.06 -18.25
C ARG A 166 -5.59 3.84 -19.42
N GLN A 167 -5.34 5.15 -19.49
CA GLN A 167 -5.76 5.98 -20.62
C GLN A 167 -4.94 5.67 -21.87
N ALA A 168 -3.64 5.42 -21.73
CA ALA A 168 -2.76 5.07 -22.85
C ALA A 168 -2.99 3.65 -23.42
N LEU A 169 -3.65 2.75 -22.67
CA LEU A 169 -3.98 1.39 -23.12
C LEU A 169 -5.35 1.27 -23.82
N ARG A 170 -6.08 2.38 -23.99
CA ARG A 170 -7.39 2.40 -24.66
C ARG A 170 -7.29 2.54 -26.17
#